data_AF-A0A6I2WRC4-F1
#
_entry.id   AF-A0A6I2WRC4-F1
#
_cell.length_a   1.000
_cell.length_b   1.000
_cell.length_c   1.000
_cell.angle_alpha   90.00
_cell.angle_beta   90.00
_cell.angle_gamma   90.00
#
_symmetry.space_group_name_H-M   'P 1'
#
loop_
_entity.id
_entity.type
_entity.pdbx_description
1 polymer ?
#
loop_
_entity_poly.entity_id
_entity_poly.type
_entity_poly.pdbx_seq_one_letter_code
_entity_poly.pdbx_strand_id
1 'polypeptide(L)' 'GFTGRALLHTLCGSESARFRHMEARFASPVLPGEALTISMWGTSSGEAVFTTSVGERVVIDQGLCRFEV' A
#
# COMPACT_ATOMS: atom_id res chain seq x y z
N GLY A 1 6.41 6.77 -2.48
CA GLY A 1 6.95 5.43 -2.80
C GLY A 1 6.03 4.69 -3.75
N PHE A 2 6.42 3.51 -4.24
CA PHE A 2 5.60 2.71 -5.17
C PHE A 2 4.28 2.25 -4.53
N THR A 3 4.33 1.65 -3.34
CA THR A 3 3.13 1.23 -2.58
C THR A 3 2.17 2.39 -2.32
N GLY A 4 2.67 3.52 -1.81
CA GLY A 4 1.83 4.70 -1.56
C GLY A 4 1.15 5.26 -2.81
N ARG A 5 1.83 5.25 -3.97
CA ARG A 5 1.20 5.66 -5.24
C ARG A 5 0.10 4.71 -5.68
N ALA A 6 0.28 3.40 -5.53
CA ALA A 6 -0.75 2.42 -5.87
C ALA A 6 -1.98 2.57 -4.96
N LEU A 7 -1.78 2.76 -3.65
CA LEU A 7 -2.85 3.03 -2.69
C LEU A 7 -3.60 4.32 -3.04
N LEU A 8 -2.89 5.41 -3.28
CA LEU A 8 -3.48 6.70 -3.66
C LEU A 8 -4.30 6.59 -4.95
N HIS A 9 -3.76 5.93 -5.96
CA HIS A 9 -4.45 5.78 -7.24
C HIS A 9 -5.72 4.92 -7.10
N THR A 10 -5.61 3.80 -6.40
CA THR A 10 -6.68 2.79 -6.33
C THR A 10 -7.77 3.16 -5.33
N LEU A 11 -7.40 3.67 -4.15
CA LEU A 11 -8.33 3.93 -3.05
C LEU A 11 -8.87 5.36 -3.02
N CYS A 12 -8.15 6.32 -3.63
CA CYS A 12 -8.48 7.75 -3.55
C CYS A 12 -8.70 8.40 -4.93
N GLY A 13 -8.70 7.63 -6.03
CA GLY A 13 -8.85 8.19 -7.38
C GLY A 13 -7.74 9.19 -7.76
N SER A 14 -6.55 9.06 -7.17
CA SER A 14 -5.45 10.02 -7.28
C SER A 14 -5.68 11.40 -6.63
N GLU A 15 -6.73 11.59 -5.84
CA GLU A 15 -6.95 12.82 -5.08
C GLU A 15 -6.19 12.78 -3.75
N SER A 16 -5.05 13.46 -3.68
CA SER A 16 -4.18 13.44 -2.49
C SER A 16 -4.86 13.96 -1.22
N ALA A 17 -5.84 14.85 -1.35
CA ALA A 17 -6.63 15.37 -0.24
C ALA A 17 -7.42 14.28 0.51
N ARG A 18 -7.72 13.15 -0.14
CA ARG A 18 -8.45 12.02 0.46
C ARG A 18 -7.53 11.01 1.16
N PHE A 19 -6.22 11.08 0.95
CA PHE A 19 -5.26 10.15 1.55
C PHE A 19 -4.89 10.60 2.96
N ARG A 20 -5.42 9.92 3.99
CA ARG A 20 -5.33 10.41 5.38
C ARG A 20 -4.22 9.76 6.20
N HIS A 21 -3.99 8.47 6.04
CA HIS A 21 -3.01 7.74 6.85
C HIS A 21 -2.47 6.53 6.12
N MET A 22 -1.19 6.23 6.34
CA MET A 22 -0.54 5.00 5.91
C MET A 22 0.52 4.62 6.94
N GLU A 23 0.43 3.39 7.44
CA GLU A 23 1.44 2.75 8.28
C GLU A 23 1.74 1.35 7.76
N ALA A 24 2.95 0.87 7.98
CA ALA A 24 3.37 -0.49 7.65
C ALA A 24 4.73 -0.83 8.27
N ARG A 25 5.09 -2.11 8.23
CA ARG A 25 6.40 -2.63 8.63
C ARG A 25 7.25 -2.95 7.39
N PHE A 26 8.49 -2.45 7.35
CA PHE A 26 9.49 -2.93 6.39
C PHE A 26 9.94 -4.33 6.80
N ALA A 27 9.64 -5.33 5.97
CA ALA A 27 9.82 -6.74 6.30
C ALA A 27 11.09 -7.34 5.70
N SER A 28 11.56 -6.82 4.55
CA SER A 28 12.75 -7.30 3.83
C SER A 28 13.26 -6.23 2.86
N PRO A 29 14.54 -6.26 2.46
CA PRO A 29 15.10 -5.28 1.52
C PRO A 29 14.49 -5.41 0.13
N VAL A 30 14.56 -4.35 -0.68
CA VAL A 30 14.26 -4.37 -2.12
C VAL A 30 15.51 -3.97 -2.87
N LEU A 31 15.83 -4.68 -3.95
CA LEU A 31 16.89 -4.31 -4.88
C LEU A 31 16.33 -3.47 -6.04
N PRO A 32 17.07 -2.45 -6.52
CA PRO A 32 16.66 -1.69 -7.70
C PRO A 32 16.41 -2.59 -8.92
N GLY A 33 15.28 -2.38 -9.59
CA GLY A 33 14.86 -3.18 -10.74
C GLY A 33 13.92 -4.35 -10.39
N GLU A 34 13.76 -4.70 -9.11
CA GLU A 34 12.77 -5.69 -8.70
C GLU A 34 11.33 -5.20 -8.95
N ALA A 35 10.49 -6.08 -9.49
CA ALA A 35 9.07 -5.81 -9.69
C ALA A 35 8.32 -5.92 -8.37
N LEU A 36 7.57 -4.88 -8.02
CA LEU A 36 6.75 -4.83 -6.81
C LEU A 36 5.31 -5.20 -7.13
N THR A 37 4.78 -6.21 -6.44
CA THR A 37 3.35 -6.51 -6.40
C THR A 37 2.76 -5.88 -5.16
N ILE A 38 1.70 -5.10 -5.31
CA ILE A 38 1.02 -4.40 -4.21
C ILE A 38 -0.39 -4.95 -4.13
N SER A 39 -0.68 -5.66 -3.04
CA SER A 39 -1.99 -6.24 -2.77
C SER A 39 -2.66 -5.45 -1.66
N MET A 40 -3.93 -5.10 -1.85
CA MET A 40 -4.71 -4.32 -0.89
C MET A 40 -6.13 -4.87 -0.80
N TRP A 41 -6.70 -4.82 0.41
CA TRP A 41 -8.03 -5.34 0.72
C TRP A 41 -8.79 -4.33 1.56
N GLY A 42 -9.99 -3.95 1.14
CA GLY A 42 -10.87 -3.09 1.93
C GLY A 42 -11.37 -3.84 3.18
N THR A 43 -11.19 -3.23 4.35
CA THR A 43 -11.64 -3.79 5.64
C THR A 43 -12.88 -3.09 6.16
N SER A 44 -13.05 -1.80 5.85
CA SER A 44 -14.25 -1.01 6.14
C SER A 44 -14.31 0.23 5.25
N SER A 45 -15.37 1.02 5.38
CA SER A 45 -15.52 2.30 4.66
C SER A 45 -14.36 3.24 5.01
N GLY A 46 -13.50 3.53 4.02
CA GLY A 46 -12.34 4.41 4.20
C GLY A 46 -11.13 3.72 4.84
N GLU A 47 -11.09 2.39 4.88
CA GLU A 47 -9.96 1.63 5.43
C GLU A 47 -9.60 0.42 4.56
N ALA A 48 -8.30 0.22 4.35
CA ALA A 48 -7.77 -0.95 3.67
C ALA A 48 -6.48 -1.44 4.33
N VAL A 49 -6.28 -2.75 4.35
CA VAL A 49 -4.98 -3.36 4.69
C VAL A 49 -4.21 -3.71 3.43
N PHE A 50 -2.88 -3.74 3.49
CA PHE A 50 -2.06 -4.02 2.31
C PHE A 50 -0.75 -4.73 2.64
N THR A 51 -0.19 -5.37 1.62
CA THR A 51 1.18 -5.87 1.60
C THR A 51 1.88 -5.45 0.31
N THR A 52 3.20 -5.50 0.30
CA THR A 52 4.00 -5.38 -0.93
C THR A 52 5.03 -6.49 -0.96
N SER A 53 5.14 -7.18 -2.10
CA SER A 53 6.07 -8.28 -2.30
C SER A 53 6.91 -8.14 -3.57
N VAL A 54 8.04 -8.84 -3.58
CA VAL A 54 8.80 -9.20 -4.79
C VAL A 54 8.67 -10.71 -4.96
N GLY A 55 7.89 -11.15 -5.95
CA GLY A 55 7.46 -12.55 -6.02
C GLY A 55 6.77 -12.97 -4.72
N GLU A 56 7.24 -14.04 -4.09
CA GLU A 56 6.72 -14.55 -2.80
C GLU A 56 7.31 -13.83 -1.57
N ARG A 57 8.34 -12.99 -1.75
CA ARG A 57 9.03 -12.33 -0.63
C ARG A 57 8.31 -11.04 -0.25
N VAL A 58 7.73 -11.02 0.95
CA VAL A 58 7.09 -9.82 1.51
C VAL A 58 8.16 -8.80 1.93
N VAL A 59 8.06 -7.58 1.39
CA VAL A 59 8.99 -6.47 1.65
C VAL A 59 8.35 -5.34 2.47
N ILE A 60 7.03 -5.17 2.34
CA ILE A 60 6.22 -4.35 3.25
C ILE A 60 5.05 -5.21 3.73
N ASP A 61 4.87 -5.27 5.05
CA ASP A 61 3.89 -6.11 5.73
C ASP A 61 3.10 -5.32 6.78
N GLN A 62 1.97 -5.88 7.24
CA GLN A 62 1.08 -5.27 8.24
C GLN A 62 0.68 -3.83 7.84
N GLY A 63 0.41 -3.63 6.55
CA GLY A 63 0.06 -2.32 6.03
C GLY A 63 -1.38 -1.94 6.36
N LEU A 64 -1.58 -0.71 6.80
CA LEU A 64 -2.88 -0.10 7.01
C LEU A 64 -2.94 1.24 6.28
N CYS A 65 -4.01 1.48 5.53
CA CYS A 65 -4.31 2.75 4.88
C CYS A 65 -5.70 3.22 5.30
N ARG A 66 -5.80 4.49 5.72
CA ARG A 66 -7.09 5.16 5.94
C ARG A 66 -7.24 6.32 4.98
N PHE A 67 -8.43 6.46 4.41
CA PHE A 67 -8.74 7.41 3.35
C PHE A 67 -10.19 7.86 3.41
N GLU A 68 -10.49 9.00 2.77
CA GLU A 68 -11.86 9.48 2.60
C GLU A 68 -12.54 8.80 1.42
N VAL A 69 -13.79 8.38 1.64
CA VAL A 69 -14.64 7.70 0.65
C VAL A 69 -15.29 8.70 -0.30
#